data_AF-G0EH76-F1
#
_entry.id   AF-G0EH76-F1
#
_cell.length_a   1.000
_cell.length_b   1.000
_cell.length_c   1.000
_cell.angle_alpha   90.00
_cell.angle_beta   90.00
_cell.angle_gamma   90.00
#
_symmetry.space_group_name_H-M   'P 1'
#
loop_
_entity.id
_entity.type
_entity.pdbx_description
1 polymer ?
#
loop_
_entity_poly.entity_id
_entity_poly.type
_entity_poly.pdbx_seq_one_letter_code
_entity_poly.pdbx_strand_id
1 'polypeptide(L)'
;MTRLSEILGFSKRDLEEYARRRGEPEWLVRRRLEAYDALERLPPDPLIDEYVKQLDLDAIFGFGGGPDIEVPKEYWDLAIKRLGIKPEELEALTGLAVTIDNRVVEAQLRALQEKGVILEPMDEAVKKYDWLKDYMLRIMRPDNRHAAYHIMLWAGGVFVYVPKGVKIESPLYGVFLISGEGFKQTEHTLIIVEDGASLTWVEGCTAPVRAKFSVHLGGLEAHVGRNARLSLYSVQNWAGPVHHRPVKRLRVLEGGKLEATPISFGGASIVVDETATLLGRGASAKIQGVGLLRGETWAETRLTIIHDAPDTRSELLSRVVVKDRARDRFIGRLVAKKTARGATGHMACNTLLLSSEAKSETLPALHSEIDDVSFGHEASVGRLSAEKLYYLRAMGFEEDEATSLLIQGFFEPVFAGLPFDLAVEVRKIVELALRGH
;
A
#
# COMPACT_ATOMS: atom_id res chain seq x y z
N MET A 1 20.57 8.64 -25.63
CA MET A 1 19.47 8.35 -24.70
C MET A 1 18.22 8.95 -25.31
N THR A 2 17.20 8.14 -25.59
CA THR A 2 15.88 8.59 -26.04
C THR A 2 15.33 9.57 -25.00
N ARG A 3 14.81 10.72 -25.42
CA ARG A 3 14.29 11.71 -24.45
C ARG A 3 13.04 11.14 -23.77
N LEU A 4 12.83 11.47 -22.50
CA LEU A 4 11.65 10.99 -21.77
C LEU A 4 10.34 11.38 -22.49
N SER A 5 10.30 12.54 -23.13
CA SER A 5 9.17 13.00 -23.94
C SER A 5 8.87 12.09 -25.15
N GLU A 6 9.89 11.45 -25.72
CA GLU A 6 9.72 10.50 -26.83
C GLU A 6 9.23 9.14 -26.33
N ILE A 7 9.53 8.78 -25.07
CA ILE A 7 9.07 7.55 -24.42
C ILE A 7 7.62 7.69 -23.94
N LEU A 8 7.29 8.85 -23.36
CA LEU A 8 5.99 9.09 -22.75
C LEU A 8 4.96 9.70 -23.70
N GLY A 9 5.41 10.29 -24.81
CA GLY A 9 4.53 10.99 -25.75
C GLY A 9 4.04 12.36 -25.27
N PHE A 10 4.58 12.90 -24.16
CA PHE A 10 4.27 14.24 -23.67
C PHE A 10 5.47 14.96 -23.05
N SER A 11 5.38 16.28 -23.00
CA SER A 11 6.41 17.21 -22.54
C SER A 11 6.09 17.84 -21.18
N LYS A 12 7.06 18.54 -20.59
CA LYS A 12 6.83 19.37 -19.39
C LYS A 12 5.73 20.41 -19.59
N ARG A 13 5.59 20.96 -20.80
CA ARG A 13 4.55 21.94 -21.13
C ARG A 13 3.15 21.32 -21.02
N ASP A 14 2.99 20.07 -21.46
CA ASP A 14 1.72 19.35 -21.36
C ASP A 14 1.35 19.08 -19.90
N LEU A 15 2.35 18.76 -19.06
CA LEU A 15 2.19 18.57 -17.61
C LEU A 15 1.79 19.86 -16.89
N GLU A 16 2.37 21.01 -17.27
CA GLU A 16 1.99 22.33 -16.75
C GLU A 16 0.57 22.72 -17.18
N GLU A 17 0.22 22.48 -18.44
CA GLU A 17 -1.12 22.75 -18.96
C GLU A 17 -2.18 21.88 -18.24
N TYR A 18 -1.87 20.61 -18.02
CA TYR A 18 -2.69 19.69 -17.24
C TYR A 18 -2.92 20.22 -15.81
N ALA A 19 -1.84 20.56 -15.10
CA ALA A 19 -1.95 21.05 -13.73
C ALA A 19 -2.76 22.37 -13.66
N ARG A 20 -2.61 23.24 -14.68
CA ARG A 20 -3.42 24.46 -14.82
C ARG A 20 -4.91 24.15 -15.01
N ARG A 21 -5.27 23.19 -15.87
CA ARG A 21 -6.67 22.78 -16.10
C ARG A 21 -7.32 22.24 -14.84
N ARG A 22 -6.54 21.61 -13.96
CA ARG A 22 -7.00 21.10 -12.66
C ARG A 22 -7.04 22.14 -11.55
N GLY A 23 -6.55 23.36 -11.80
CA GLY A 23 -6.45 24.39 -10.77
C GLY A 23 -5.48 24.00 -9.64
N GLU A 24 -4.41 23.27 -9.96
CA GLU A 24 -3.41 22.87 -8.96
C GLU A 24 -2.57 24.06 -8.49
N PRO A 25 -2.20 24.11 -7.19
CA PRO A 25 -1.34 25.17 -6.68
C PRO A 25 0.09 25.04 -7.23
N GLU A 26 0.77 26.17 -7.42
CA GLU A 26 2.11 26.20 -8.04
C GLU A 26 3.15 25.30 -7.37
N TRP A 27 3.07 25.15 -6.04
CA TRP A 27 4.01 24.30 -5.31
C TRP A 27 3.91 22.83 -5.72
N LEU A 28 2.72 22.37 -6.12
CA LEU A 28 2.45 21.02 -6.56
C LEU A 28 2.92 20.82 -8.00
N VAL A 29 2.68 21.81 -8.87
CA VAL A 29 3.22 21.84 -10.24
C VAL A 29 4.75 21.69 -10.21
N ARG A 30 5.42 22.41 -9.31
CA ARG A 30 6.89 22.28 -9.13
C ARG A 30 7.29 20.86 -8.76
N ARG A 31 6.54 20.15 -7.91
CA ARG A 31 6.86 18.75 -7.55
C ARG A 31 6.75 17.80 -8.75
N ARG A 32 5.73 17.97 -9.58
CA ARG A 32 5.57 17.18 -10.81
C ARG A 32 6.76 17.40 -11.75
N LEU A 33 7.18 18.65 -11.92
CA LEU A 33 8.33 19.00 -12.76
C LEU A 33 9.66 18.47 -12.20
N GLU A 34 9.86 18.54 -10.88
CA GLU A 34 11.02 17.93 -10.20
C GLU A 34 11.09 16.42 -10.46
N ALA A 35 9.95 15.73 -10.44
CA ALA A 35 9.90 14.29 -10.73
C ALA A 35 10.13 13.97 -12.21
N TYR A 36 9.61 14.80 -13.13
CA TYR A 36 9.95 14.71 -14.55
C TYR A 36 11.47 14.84 -14.76
N ASP A 37 12.10 15.85 -14.14
CA ASP A 37 13.55 16.06 -14.19
C ASP A 37 14.34 14.89 -13.59
N ALA A 38 13.84 14.28 -12.53
CA ALA A 38 14.46 13.10 -11.94
C ALA A 38 14.41 11.90 -12.89
N LEU A 39 13.28 11.67 -13.58
CA LEU A 39 13.12 10.57 -14.54
C LEU A 39 14.11 10.63 -15.71
N GLU A 40 14.59 11.81 -16.08
CA GLU A 40 15.64 11.97 -17.12
C GLU A 40 17.03 11.54 -16.63
N ARG A 41 17.25 11.48 -15.31
CA ARG A 41 18.56 11.20 -14.68
C ARG A 41 18.62 9.83 -14.02
N LEU A 42 17.48 9.34 -13.51
CA LEU A 42 17.38 8.06 -12.82
C LEU A 42 17.69 6.90 -13.79
N PRO A 43 18.42 5.87 -13.32
CA PRO A 43 18.71 4.70 -14.14
C PRO A 43 17.41 4.00 -14.55
N PRO A 44 17.28 3.50 -15.79
CA PRO A 44 16.10 2.77 -16.25
C PRO A 44 15.71 1.63 -15.31
N ASP A 45 14.41 1.41 -15.17
CA ASP A 45 13.81 0.37 -14.34
C ASP A 45 12.69 -0.31 -15.13
N PRO A 46 12.94 -1.47 -15.75
CA PRO A 46 11.97 -2.14 -16.61
C PRO A 46 10.68 -2.53 -15.85
N LEU A 47 10.74 -2.63 -14.52
CA LEU A 47 9.58 -2.99 -13.70
C LEU A 47 8.47 -1.91 -13.71
N ILE A 48 8.78 -0.69 -14.16
CA ILE A 48 7.82 0.40 -14.37
C ILE A 48 7.90 1.00 -15.79
N ASP A 49 9.11 1.06 -16.38
CA ASP A 49 9.34 1.68 -17.69
C ASP A 49 8.62 0.99 -18.84
N GLU A 50 8.39 -0.31 -18.75
CA GLU A 50 7.65 -1.05 -19.79
C GLU A 50 6.15 -0.76 -19.74
N TYR A 51 5.63 -0.42 -18.57
CA TYR A 51 4.20 -0.19 -18.35
C TYR A 51 3.79 1.25 -18.69
N VAL A 52 4.66 2.22 -18.42
CA VAL A 52 4.40 3.63 -18.77
C VAL A 52 4.49 3.91 -20.27
N LYS A 53 4.97 2.97 -21.10
CA LYS A 53 4.89 3.07 -22.57
C LYS A 53 3.48 2.86 -23.11
N GLN A 54 2.60 2.24 -22.32
CA GLN A 54 1.19 2.01 -22.63
C GLN A 54 0.29 3.03 -21.92
N LEU A 55 0.90 4.11 -21.43
CA LEU A 55 0.24 5.20 -20.75
C LEU A 55 -0.61 5.98 -21.76
N ASP A 56 -1.92 6.01 -21.52
CA ASP A 56 -2.82 6.93 -22.20
C ASP A 56 -3.10 8.08 -21.23
N LEU A 57 -2.53 9.24 -21.51
CA LEU A 57 -2.70 10.42 -20.67
C LEU A 57 -4.13 10.90 -20.69
N ASP A 58 -4.84 10.82 -21.81
CA ASP A 58 -6.25 11.19 -21.85
C ASP A 58 -7.09 10.20 -21.03
N ALA A 59 -6.68 8.94 -20.93
CA ALA A 59 -7.34 7.99 -20.03
C ALA A 59 -7.08 8.26 -18.53
N ILE A 60 -5.93 8.80 -18.17
CA ILE A 60 -5.56 9.09 -16.76
C ILE A 60 -6.03 10.48 -16.35
N PHE A 61 -5.93 11.44 -17.27
CA PHE A 61 -6.14 12.87 -17.07
C PHE A 61 -7.47 13.37 -17.65
N GLY A 62 -8.07 12.66 -18.61
CA GLY A 62 -9.26 13.07 -19.36
C GLY A 62 -10.59 12.70 -18.71
N PHE A 63 -10.61 12.09 -17.53
CA PHE A 63 -11.77 12.15 -16.63
C PHE A 63 -11.86 13.53 -15.95
N GLY A 64 -11.85 14.58 -16.75
CA GLY A 64 -12.35 15.91 -16.40
C GLY A 64 -13.87 15.94 -16.58
N GLY A 65 -14.58 15.17 -15.75
CA GLY A 65 -16.04 15.24 -15.63
C GLY A 65 -16.40 15.67 -14.23
N GLY A 66 -17.35 16.60 -14.10
CA GLY A 66 -17.83 17.10 -12.81
C GLY A 66 -18.37 16.00 -11.87
N PRO A 67 -18.88 16.39 -10.69
CA PRO A 67 -19.35 15.48 -9.65
C PRO A 67 -20.45 14.46 -10.11
N ASP A 68 -21.07 14.66 -11.27
CA ASP A 68 -22.28 13.93 -11.71
C ASP A 68 -22.07 12.64 -12.51
N ILE A 69 -20.85 12.06 -12.58
CA ILE A 69 -20.71 10.72 -13.19
C ILE A 69 -21.30 9.68 -12.24
N GLU A 70 -22.45 9.14 -12.61
CA GLU A 70 -23.15 8.04 -11.94
C GLU A 70 -22.26 6.80 -11.89
N VAL A 71 -22.00 6.29 -10.69
CA VAL A 71 -21.22 5.07 -10.48
C VAL A 71 -22.11 3.88 -10.80
N PRO A 72 -21.76 3.02 -11.78
CA PRO A 72 -22.50 1.79 -12.01
C PRO A 72 -22.60 0.95 -10.74
N LYS A 73 -23.81 0.53 -10.40
CA LYS A 73 -24.11 -0.25 -9.18
C LYS A 73 -23.19 -1.46 -8.99
N GLU A 74 -22.82 -2.14 -10.07
CA GLU A 74 -21.90 -3.29 -10.04
C GLU A 74 -20.53 -2.93 -9.44
N TYR A 75 -19.99 -1.74 -9.73
CA TYR A 75 -18.72 -1.29 -9.16
C TYR A 75 -18.85 -0.93 -7.69
N TRP A 76 -19.97 -0.31 -7.30
CA TRP A 76 -20.27 -0.04 -5.91
C TRP A 76 -20.38 -1.33 -5.09
N ASP A 77 -21.19 -2.29 -5.56
CA ASP A 77 -21.37 -3.59 -4.90
C ASP A 77 -20.03 -4.35 -4.80
N LEU A 78 -19.18 -4.26 -5.83
CA LEU A 78 -17.83 -4.83 -5.80
C LEU A 78 -16.92 -4.14 -4.77
N ALA A 79 -16.92 -2.81 -4.73
CA ALA A 79 -16.14 -2.01 -3.78
C ALA A 79 -16.50 -2.37 -2.33
N ILE A 80 -17.80 -2.45 -2.01
CA ILE A 80 -18.28 -2.79 -0.67
C ILE A 80 -17.94 -4.24 -0.30
N LYS A 81 -18.22 -5.20 -1.19
CA LYS A 81 -17.93 -6.62 -0.94
C LYS A 81 -16.47 -6.85 -0.56
N ARG A 82 -15.54 -6.10 -1.16
CA ARG A 82 -14.10 -6.24 -0.93
C ARG A 82 -13.61 -5.70 0.40
N LEU A 83 -14.37 -4.81 1.04
CA LEU A 83 -14.07 -4.37 2.40
C LEU A 83 -14.41 -5.43 3.45
N GLY A 84 -15.12 -6.51 3.08
CA GLY A 84 -15.64 -7.48 4.04
C GLY A 84 -16.83 -6.95 4.86
N ILE A 85 -17.32 -5.76 4.52
CA ILE A 85 -18.42 -5.07 5.21
C ILE A 85 -19.73 -5.45 4.53
N LYS A 86 -20.75 -5.83 5.30
CA LYS A 86 -22.07 -6.10 4.73
C LYS A 86 -22.75 -4.80 4.31
N PRO A 87 -23.59 -4.79 3.26
CA PRO A 87 -24.30 -3.59 2.84
C PRO A 87 -25.08 -2.90 3.99
N GLU A 88 -25.65 -3.68 4.90
CA GLU A 88 -26.37 -3.15 6.07
C GLU A 88 -25.45 -2.43 7.09
N GLU A 89 -24.16 -2.78 7.11
CA GLU A 89 -23.17 -2.23 8.03
C GLU A 89 -22.55 -0.92 7.51
N LEU A 90 -22.77 -0.57 6.24
CA LEU A 90 -22.28 0.69 5.63
C LEU A 90 -22.76 1.93 6.38
N GLU A 91 -24.00 1.93 6.83
CA GLU A 91 -24.57 3.05 7.58
C GLU A 91 -23.95 3.17 8.99
N ALA A 92 -23.37 2.11 9.52
CA ALA A 92 -22.68 2.13 10.81
C ALA A 92 -21.23 2.63 10.71
N LEU A 93 -20.67 2.76 9.49
CA LEU A 93 -19.28 3.18 9.32
C LEU A 93 -19.08 4.63 9.74
N THR A 94 -18.00 4.84 10.50
CA THR A 94 -17.64 6.17 10.99
C THR A 94 -17.03 7.04 9.88
N GLY A 95 -16.37 6.43 8.90
CA GLY A 95 -16.05 7.09 7.64
C GLY A 95 -15.60 6.14 6.54
N LEU A 96 -15.92 6.53 5.31
CA LEU A 96 -15.67 5.77 4.09
C LEU A 96 -15.35 6.74 2.96
N ALA A 97 -14.27 6.47 2.22
CA ALA A 97 -13.99 7.09 0.95
C ALA A 97 -13.96 6.00 -0.14
N VAL A 98 -14.68 6.20 -1.24
CA VAL A 98 -14.65 5.31 -2.40
C VAL A 98 -14.06 6.06 -3.58
N THR A 99 -13.02 5.49 -4.17
CA THR A 99 -12.30 6.01 -5.31
C THR A 99 -12.47 5.05 -6.48
N ILE A 100 -12.91 5.57 -7.62
CA ILE A 100 -12.96 4.84 -8.88
C ILE A 100 -11.99 5.51 -9.85
N ASP A 101 -11.06 4.70 -10.35
CA ASP A 101 -9.86 5.16 -11.02
C ASP A 101 -9.18 6.25 -10.18
N ASN A 102 -9.09 7.49 -10.66
CA ASN A 102 -8.45 8.59 -9.94
C ASN A 102 -9.43 9.49 -9.16
N ARG A 103 -10.73 9.20 -9.17
CA ARG A 103 -11.75 10.10 -8.62
C ARG A 103 -12.40 9.52 -7.37
N VAL A 104 -12.44 10.31 -6.31
CA VAL A 104 -13.26 10.00 -5.13
C VAL A 104 -14.72 10.26 -5.49
N VAL A 105 -15.52 9.20 -5.52
CA VAL A 105 -16.94 9.23 -5.88
C VAL A 105 -17.85 9.34 -4.65
N GLU A 106 -17.34 8.94 -3.49
CA GLU A 106 -18.03 9.04 -2.21
C GLU A 106 -16.99 9.36 -1.13
N ALA A 107 -17.32 10.30 -0.24
CA ALA A 107 -16.55 10.56 0.97
C ALA A 107 -17.51 10.92 2.11
N GLN A 108 -17.68 10.00 3.07
CA GLN A 108 -18.55 10.17 4.22
C GLN A 108 -17.74 10.15 5.50
N LEU A 109 -18.04 11.09 6.41
CA LEU A 109 -17.45 11.15 7.74
C LEU A 109 -18.53 11.51 8.75
N ARG A 110 -18.92 10.56 9.59
CA ARG A 110 -20.03 10.72 10.56
C ARG A 110 -19.47 11.10 11.93
N ALA A 111 -20.05 12.12 12.56
CA ALA A 111 -19.75 12.60 13.93
C ALA A 111 -18.29 12.99 14.25
N LEU A 112 -17.33 12.76 13.35
CA LEU A 112 -15.93 13.12 13.54
C LEU A 112 -15.58 14.51 12.96
N GLN A 113 -16.41 15.04 12.06
CA GLN A 113 -16.24 16.41 11.52
C GLN A 113 -16.28 17.46 12.64
N GLU A 114 -17.18 17.29 13.62
CA GLU A 114 -17.26 18.17 14.81
C GLU A 114 -16.00 18.13 15.67
N LYS A 115 -15.24 17.03 15.60
CA LYS A 115 -13.94 16.86 16.26
C LYS A 115 -12.78 17.37 15.42
N GLY A 116 -13.05 17.97 14.26
CA GLY A 116 -12.05 18.51 13.33
C GLY A 116 -11.35 17.48 12.44
N VAL A 117 -11.83 16.23 12.42
CA VAL A 117 -11.31 15.19 11.51
C VAL A 117 -11.73 15.53 10.08
N ILE A 118 -10.81 15.33 9.13
CA ILE A 118 -11.04 15.57 7.70
C ILE A 118 -10.89 14.24 6.95
N LEU A 119 -11.85 13.96 6.08
CA LEU A 119 -11.81 12.88 5.08
C LEU A 119 -12.39 13.45 3.79
N GLU A 120 -11.53 13.82 2.85
CA GLU A 120 -11.92 14.55 1.63
C GLU A 120 -11.10 14.06 0.41
N PRO A 121 -11.56 14.32 -0.82
CA PRO A 121 -10.75 14.12 -2.02
C PRO A 121 -9.44 14.94 -1.98
N MET A 122 -8.32 14.29 -2.28
CA MET A 122 -6.98 14.90 -2.19
C MET A 122 -6.81 16.07 -3.17
N ASP A 123 -7.43 15.99 -4.34
CA ASP A 123 -7.42 17.01 -5.40
C ASP A 123 -8.16 18.30 -5.00
N GLU A 124 -9.18 18.19 -4.14
CA GLU A 124 -9.84 19.36 -3.54
C GLU A 124 -9.06 19.85 -2.31
N ALA A 125 -8.53 18.93 -1.50
CA ALA A 125 -7.78 19.26 -0.30
C ALA A 125 -6.55 20.15 -0.61
N VAL A 126 -5.77 19.83 -1.66
CA VAL A 126 -4.58 20.62 -2.05
C VAL A 126 -4.91 22.07 -2.47
N LYS A 127 -6.15 22.34 -2.88
CA LYS A 127 -6.62 23.70 -3.24
C LYS A 127 -7.13 24.45 -2.02
N LYS A 128 -7.77 23.73 -1.10
CA LYS A 128 -8.43 24.27 0.10
C LYS A 128 -7.46 24.57 1.25
N TYR A 129 -6.39 23.80 1.37
CA TYR A 129 -5.48 23.83 2.53
C TYR A 129 -4.03 24.15 2.13
N ASP A 130 -3.66 25.42 2.16
CA ASP A 130 -2.31 25.90 1.80
C ASP A 130 -1.16 25.24 2.59
N TRP A 131 -1.44 24.80 3.82
CA TRP A 131 -0.48 24.15 4.70
C TRP A 131 -0.12 22.72 4.25
N LEU A 132 -0.87 22.12 3.32
CA LEU A 132 -0.54 20.79 2.79
C LEU A 132 0.78 20.75 2.01
N LYS A 133 1.29 21.90 1.56
CA LYS A 133 2.64 22.00 0.96
C LYS A 133 3.76 21.49 1.88
N ASP A 134 3.52 21.45 3.20
CA ASP A 134 4.46 20.98 4.22
C ASP A 134 4.34 19.48 4.53
N TYR A 135 3.39 18.79 3.87
CA TYR A 135 3.12 17.37 4.05
C TYR A 135 3.15 16.63 2.71
N MET A 136 2.28 17.02 1.78
CA MET A 136 2.11 16.38 0.48
C MET A 136 3.41 16.39 -0.35
N LEU A 137 3.79 15.21 -0.81
CA LEU A 137 5.00 14.87 -1.53
C LEU A 137 6.27 15.38 -0.84
N ARG A 138 6.28 15.50 0.50
CA ARG A 138 7.48 15.93 1.24
C ARG A 138 8.40 14.77 1.57
N ILE A 139 7.85 13.61 1.91
CA ILE A 139 8.63 12.43 2.28
C ILE A 139 8.76 11.45 1.11
N MET A 140 7.81 11.48 0.17
CA MET A 140 7.95 10.85 -1.14
C MET A 140 8.78 11.72 -2.08
N ARG A 141 10.06 11.35 -2.23
CA ARG A 141 11.01 12.00 -3.13
C ARG A 141 11.11 11.19 -4.42
N PRO A 142 11.42 11.80 -5.58
CA PRO A 142 11.64 11.08 -6.83
C PRO A 142 13.04 10.43 -6.84
N ASP A 143 13.30 9.56 -5.87
CA ASP A 143 14.58 8.88 -5.65
C ASP A 143 14.72 7.59 -6.46
N ASN A 144 13.60 7.09 -6.99
CA ASN A 144 13.52 5.96 -7.88
C ASN A 144 12.40 6.19 -8.91
N ARG A 145 12.38 5.38 -9.98
CA ARG A 145 11.47 5.60 -11.10
C ARG A 145 10.00 5.40 -10.71
N HIS A 146 9.67 4.47 -9.81
CA HIS A 146 8.30 4.27 -9.35
C HIS A 146 7.77 5.51 -8.62
N ALA A 147 8.55 6.04 -7.66
CA ALA A 147 8.19 7.26 -6.93
C ALA A 147 8.12 8.47 -7.86
N ALA A 148 9.06 8.61 -8.80
CA ALA A 148 9.09 9.72 -9.73
C ALA A 148 7.91 9.67 -10.71
N TYR A 149 7.56 8.51 -11.26
CA TYR A 149 6.34 8.36 -12.07
C TYR A 149 5.09 8.68 -11.27
N HIS A 150 5.00 8.20 -10.03
CA HIS A 150 3.85 8.47 -9.18
C HIS A 150 3.68 9.98 -8.92
N ILE A 151 4.73 10.66 -8.48
CA ILE A 151 4.73 12.11 -8.23
C ILE A 151 4.33 12.87 -9.50
N MET A 152 4.89 12.48 -10.65
CA MET A 152 4.63 13.14 -11.92
C MET A 152 3.18 12.94 -12.38
N LEU A 153 2.63 11.73 -12.24
CA LEU A 153 1.36 11.30 -12.82
C LEU A 153 0.16 11.32 -11.87
N TRP A 154 0.36 11.58 -10.57
CA TRP A 154 -0.72 11.63 -9.57
C TRP A 154 -1.97 12.36 -10.08
N ALA A 155 -3.16 11.81 -9.84
CA ALA A 155 -4.40 12.33 -10.44
C ALA A 155 -5.61 12.42 -9.49
N GLY A 156 -5.45 12.06 -8.21
CA GLY A 156 -6.49 12.17 -7.18
C GLY A 156 -6.20 11.26 -5.98
N GLY A 157 -7.19 10.86 -5.20
CA GLY A 157 -6.99 10.03 -4.01
C GLY A 157 -7.59 10.68 -2.76
N VAL A 158 -7.14 10.27 -1.57
CA VAL A 158 -7.84 10.56 -0.31
C VAL A 158 -6.95 11.34 0.65
N PHE A 159 -7.49 12.40 1.23
CA PHE A 159 -6.87 13.15 2.32
C PHE A 159 -7.53 12.80 3.66
N VAL A 160 -6.72 12.38 4.63
CA VAL A 160 -7.15 12.09 6.00
C VAL A 160 -6.34 12.93 6.98
N TYR A 161 -7.02 13.71 7.83
CA TYR A 161 -6.39 14.46 8.91
C TYR A 161 -7.10 14.21 10.23
N VAL A 162 -6.33 13.84 11.25
CA VAL A 162 -6.81 13.62 12.61
C VAL A 162 -6.14 14.65 13.53
N PRO A 163 -6.91 15.58 14.14
CA PRO A 163 -6.36 16.64 14.99
C PRO A 163 -5.70 16.14 16.27
N LYS A 164 -4.90 17.00 16.88
CA LYS A 164 -4.18 16.72 18.14
C LYS A 164 -5.09 16.14 19.21
N GLY A 165 -4.66 15.04 19.82
CA GLY A 165 -5.35 14.37 20.91
C GLY A 165 -6.66 13.65 20.54
N VAL A 166 -7.12 13.74 19.28
CA VAL A 166 -8.35 13.06 18.85
C VAL A 166 -8.07 11.56 18.68
N LYS A 167 -8.84 10.74 19.38
CA LYS A 167 -8.78 9.28 19.29
C LYS A 167 -9.99 8.78 18.51
N ILE A 168 -9.74 8.14 17.38
CA ILE A 168 -10.77 7.46 16.61
C ILE A 168 -10.72 5.97 16.98
N GLU A 169 -11.82 5.47 17.54
CA GLU A 169 -11.92 4.08 18.01
C GLU A 169 -12.24 3.11 16.85
N SER A 170 -13.13 3.54 15.95
CA SER A 170 -13.53 2.76 14.78
C SER A 170 -12.60 3.00 13.59
N PRO A 171 -12.33 1.99 12.73
CA PRO A 171 -11.59 2.20 11.50
C PRO A 171 -12.26 3.19 10.54
N LEU A 172 -11.45 3.94 9.80
CA LEU A 172 -11.88 4.64 8.59
C LEU A 172 -11.45 3.81 7.37
N TYR A 173 -12.30 3.81 6.33
CA TYR A 173 -12.12 2.96 5.17
C TYR A 173 -11.84 3.76 3.90
N GLY A 174 -10.91 3.28 3.08
CA GLY A 174 -10.66 3.76 1.72
C GLY A 174 -10.77 2.63 0.71
N VAL A 175 -11.59 2.78 -0.32
CA VAL A 175 -11.70 1.79 -1.40
C VAL A 175 -11.17 2.38 -2.69
N PHE A 176 -10.35 1.60 -3.40
CA PHE A 176 -9.80 1.99 -4.69
C PHE A 176 -10.15 0.93 -5.73
N LEU A 177 -10.97 1.31 -6.71
CA LEU A 177 -11.45 0.42 -7.74
C LEU A 177 -10.98 0.90 -9.11
N ILE A 178 -10.36 0.00 -9.88
CA ILE A 178 -10.04 0.27 -11.29
C ILE A 178 -11.26 -0.10 -12.13
N SER A 179 -11.79 0.82 -12.94
CA SER A 179 -13.02 0.57 -13.71
C SER A 179 -12.76 -0.03 -15.10
N GLY A 180 -11.54 0.07 -15.63
CA GLY A 180 -11.23 -0.30 -17.02
C GLY A 180 -9.79 -0.77 -17.27
N GLU A 181 -9.50 -1.07 -18.53
CA GLU A 181 -8.19 -1.54 -18.99
C GLU A 181 -7.19 -0.38 -19.18
N GLY A 182 -5.90 -0.69 -19.08
CA GLY A 182 -4.80 0.24 -19.30
C GLY A 182 -4.22 0.82 -18.02
N PHE A 183 -3.31 1.78 -18.19
CA PHE A 183 -2.77 2.53 -17.07
C PHE A 183 -3.85 3.48 -16.56
N LYS A 184 -4.44 3.19 -15.39
CA LYS A 184 -5.70 3.83 -14.99
C LYS A 184 -5.66 4.51 -13.63
N GLN A 185 -4.80 4.06 -12.72
CA GLN A 185 -4.81 4.56 -11.34
C GLN A 185 -3.44 5.07 -10.89
N THR A 186 -3.44 6.33 -10.45
CA THR A 186 -2.33 7.08 -9.86
C THR A 186 -2.87 7.91 -8.70
N GLU A 187 -3.55 7.26 -7.78
CA GLU A 187 -4.12 7.90 -6.60
C GLU A 187 -3.06 8.08 -5.51
N HIS A 188 -3.18 9.15 -4.73
CA HIS A 188 -2.31 9.42 -3.59
C HIS A 188 -3.14 9.63 -2.34
N THR A 189 -2.89 8.80 -1.33
CA THR A 189 -3.49 8.90 -0.01
C THR A 189 -2.54 9.64 0.93
N LEU A 190 -2.96 10.78 1.47
CA LEU A 190 -2.21 11.53 2.47
C LEU A 190 -2.88 11.39 3.84
N ILE A 191 -2.18 10.80 4.80
CA ILE A 191 -2.66 10.60 6.17
C ILE A 191 -1.83 11.42 7.14
N ILE A 192 -2.47 12.29 7.91
CA ILE A 192 -1.83 13.08 8.95
C ILE A 192 -2.52 12.78 10.28
N VAL A 193 -1.77 12.16 11.20
CA VAL A 193 -2.22 11.86 12.56
C VAL A 193 -1.43 12.74 13.50
N GLU A 194 -2.03 13.82 13.99
CA GLU A 194 -1.36 14.83 14.81
C GLU A 194 -0.94 14.30 16.20
N ASP A 195 -0.17 15.11 16.93
CA ASP A 195 0.35 14.76 18.25
C ASP A 195 -0.74 14.22 19.20
N GLY A 196 -0.50 13.03 19.77
CA GLY A 196 -1.39 12.34 20.70
C GLY A 196 -2.67 11.75 20.09
N ALA A 197 -2.86 11.84 18.77
CA ALA A 197 -4.03 11.33 18.08
C ALA A 197 -3.91 9.84 17.73
N SER A 198 -5.04 9.18 17.41
CA SER A 198 -5.03 7.79 16.94
C SER A 198 -6.00 7.53 15.80
N LEU A 199 -5.54 6.75 14.82
CA LEU A 199 -6.32 6.33 13.65
C LEU A 199 -6.05 4.87 13.32
N THR A 200 -7.11 4.15 12.97
CA THR A 200 -7.03 2.93 12.17
C THR A 200 -7.53 3.23 10.77
N TRP A 201 -6.67 3.07 9.76
CA TRP A 201 -6.99 3.22 8.35
C TRP A 201 -6.94 1.86 7.66
N VAL A 202 -8.03 1.50 6.99
CA VAL A 202 -8.13 0.27 6.20
C VAL A 202 -8.37 0.66 4.76
N GLU A 203 -7.41 0.39 3.89
CA GLU A 203 -7.57 0.54 2.45
C GLU A 203 -7.72 -0.82 1.75
N GLY A 204 -8.66 -0.89 0.81
CA GLY A 204 -8.87 -2.04 -0.05
C GLY A 204 -8.80 -1.64 -1.51
N CYS A 205 -7.93 -2.27 -2.31
CA CYS A 205 -7.94 -2.08 -3.76
C CYS A 205 -8.33 -3.36 -4.51
N THR A 206 -9.11 -3.16 -5.58
CA THR A 206 -9.66 -4.25 -6.39
C THR A 206 -9.83 -3.81 -7.84
N ALA A 207 -9.88 -4.79 -8.74
CA ALA A 207 -10.33 -4.61 -10.12
C ALA A 207 -11.42 -5.64 -10.46
N PRO A 208 -12.30 -5.33 -11.44
CA PRO A 208 -13.21 -6.29 -12.04
C PRO A 208 -12.44 -7.41 -12.75
N VAL A 209 -12.97 -8.64 -12.68
CA VAL A 209 -12.38 -9.86 -13.30
C VAL A 209 -12.12 -9.70 -14.80
N ARG A 210 -12.84 -8.80 -15.48
CA ARG A 210 -12.79 -8.64 -16.95
C ARG A 210 -11.62 -7.80 -17.46
N ALA A 211 -10.86 -7.11 -16.60
CA ALA A 211 -9.74 -6.29 -17.05
C ALA A 211 -8.61 -7.18 -17.60
N LYS A 212 -8.27 -7.07 -18.89
CA LYS A 212 -7.18 -7.87 -19.52
C LYS A 212 -5.78 -7.32 -19.30
N PHE A 213 -5.66 -6.07 -18.86
CA PHE A 213 -4.41 -5.42 -18.47
C PHE A 213 -4.77 -4.14 -17.72
N SER A 214 -4.20 -3.90 -16.54
CA SER A 214 -4.28 -2.59 -15.92
C SER A 214 -3.06 -2.29 -15.04
N VAL A 215 -2.72 -1.01 -14.92
CA VAL A 215 -1.63 -0.55 -14.05
C VAL A 215 -2.20 0.32 -12.95
N HIS A 216 -1.81 -0.02 -11.72
CA HIS A 216 -2.09 0.75 -10.52
C HIS A 216 -0.77 1.23 -9.93
N LEU A 217 -0.55 2.54 -9.96
CA LEU A 217 0.60 3.23 -9.40
C LEU A 217 0.14 4.10 -8.22
N GLY A 218 -0.28 3.43 -7.14
CA GLY A 218 -0.74 4.08 -5.92
C GLY A 218 0.38 4.73 -5.11
N GLY A 219 0.06 5.83 -4.44
CA GLY A 219 0.94 6.53 -3.52
C GLY A 219 0.31 6.65 -2.15
N LEU A 220 1.12 6.50 -1.09
CA LEU A 220 0.67 6.81 0.25
C LEU A 220 1.76 7.53 1.05
N GLU A 221 1.41 8.66 1.64
CA GLU A 221 2.22 9.33 2.65
C GLU A 221 1.49 9.33 3.99
N ALA A 222 2.16 8.87 5.05
CA ALA A 222 1.65 9.00 6.40
C ALA A 222 2.59 9.77 7.31
N HIS A 223 2.02 10.70 8.06
CA HIS A 223 2.70 11.51 9.05
C HIS A 223 2.13 11.21 10.44
N VAL A 224 2.87 10.43 11.23
CA VAL A 224 2.51 10.07 12.60
C VAL A 224 3.20 11.03 13.57
N GLY A 225 2.40 11.86 14.23
CA GLY A 225 2.82 12.86 15.20
C GLY A 225 3.41 12.27 16.49
N ARG A 226 3.80 13.15 17.41
CA ARG A 226 4.37 12.76 18.70
C ARG A 226 3.34 12.01 19.52
N ASN A 227 3.71 10.85 20.08
CA ASN A 227 2.82 9.98 20.84
C ASN A 227 1.52 9.59 20.11
N ALA A 228 1.47 9.77 18.80
CA ALA A 228 0.33 9.41 17.96
C ALA A 228 0.39 7.93 17.59
N ARG A 229 -0.74 7.37 17.15
CA ARG A 229 -0.84 5.97 16.72
C ARG A 229 -1.53 5.85 15.38
N LEU A 230 -0.91 5.12 14.46
CA LEU A 230 -1.51 4.76 13.17
C LEU A 230 -1.44 3.25 12.98
N SER A 231 -2.59 2.62 12.82
CA SER A 231 -2.73 1.26 12.31
C SER A 231 -3.20 1.34 10.86
N LEU A 232 -2.36 0.93 9.92
CA LEU A 232 -2.55 1.00 8.47
C LEU A 232 -2.67 -0.42 7.92
N TYR A 233 -3.83 -0.77 7.37
CA TYR A 233 -4.06 -2.05 6.73
C TYR A 233 -4.33 -1.83 5.25
N SER A 234 -3.61 -2.52 4.38
CA SER A 234 -3.72 -2.34 2.94
C SER A 234 -3.95 -3.66 2.25
N VAL A 235 -5.20 -3.94 1.89
CA VAL A 235 -5.60 -5.18 1.23
C VAL A 235 -5.70 -4.99 -0.26
N GLN A 236 -4.84 -5.72 -0.97
CA GLN A 236 -4.78 -5.73 -2.43
C GLN A 236 -5.29 -7.07 -2.92
N ASN A 237 -6.43 -7.08 -3.63
CA ASN A 237 -6.99 -8.30 -4.19
C ASN A 237 -7.37 -8.10 -5.66
N TRP A 238 -6.38 -8.32 -6.53
CA TRP A 238 -6.53 -8.07 -7.96
C TRP A 238 -7.07 -9.30 -8.69
N ALA A 239 -8.29 -9.19 -9.21
CA ALA A 239 -8.87 -10.17 -10.11
C ALA A 239 -8.48 -9.83 -11.56
N GLY A 240 -7.43 -10.48 -12.07
CA GLY A 240 -6.93 -10.27 -13.44
C GLY A 240 -5.46 -9.85 -13.49
N PRO A 241 -4.88 -9.69 -14.70
CA PRO A 241 -3.50 -9.28 -14.93
C PRO A 241 -3.26 -7.79 -14.61
N VAL A 242 -3.40 -7.45 -13.33
CA VAL A 242 -3.08 -6.12 -12.81
C VAL A 242 -1.59 -6.04 -12.47
N HIS A 243 -0.99 -4.90 -12.83
CA HIS A 243 0.37 -4.52 -12.51
C HIS A 243 0.34 -3.50 -11.36
N HIS A 244 0.58 -3.98 -10.15
CA HIS A 244 0.44 -3.21 -8.91
C HIS A 244 1.79 -2.65 -8.49
N ARG A 245 1.89 -1.33 -8.29
CA ARG A 245 3.15 -0.59 -8.07
C ARG A 245 3.05 0.45 -6.95
N PRO A 246 2.58 0.13 -5.73
CA PRO A 246 2.40 1.14 -4.70
C PRO A 246 3.74 1.65 -4.17
N VAL A 247 3.82 2.96 -3.96
CA VAL A 247 4.94 3.62 -3.28
C VAL A 247 4.41 4.25 -2.00
N LYS A 248 4.92 3.78 -0.85
CA LYS A 248 4.49 4.21 0.48
C LYS A 248 5.65 4.79 1.26
N ARG A 249 5.44 5.96 1.86
CA ARG A 249 6.41 6.65 2.70
C ARG A 249 5.73 7.05 4.00
N LEU A 250 6.26 6.58 5.12
CA LEU A 250 5.67 6.76 6.44
C LEU A 250 6.72 7.44 7.31
N ARG A 251 6.36 8.50 8.04
CA ARG A 251 7.24 9.11 9.04
C ARG A 251 6.62 9.03 10.42
N VAL A 252 7.43 8.74 11.43
CA VAL A 252 6.99 8.62 12.82
C VAL A 252 7.83 9.52 13.71
N LEU A 253 7.17 10.43 14.41
CA LEU A 253 7.80 11.35 15.36
C LEU A 253 7.88 10.73 16.76
N GLU A 254 8.40 11.52 17.71
CA GLU A 254 8.76 11.09 19.06
C GLU A 254 7.64 10.33 19.78
N GLY A 255 7.93 9.13 20.27
CA GLY A 255 6.96 8.25 20.93
C GLY A 255 5.78 7.78 20.08
N GLY A 256 5.75 8.15 18.79
CA GLY A 256 4.73 7.73 17.83
C GLY A 256 4.82 6.23 17.54
N LYS A 257 3.68 5.63 17.20
CA LYS A 257 3.57 4.20 16.89
C LYS A 257 2.91 3.99 15.55
N LEU A 258 3.57 3.20 14.71
CA LEU A 258 3.06 2.80 13.40
C LEU A 258 2.95 1.28 13.35
N GLU A 259 1.79 0.79 12.93
CA GLU A 259 1.59 -0.60 12.55
C GLU A 259 1.07 -0.61 11.12
N ALA A 260 1.82 -1.19 10.18
CA ALA A 260 1.45 -1.25 8.77
C ALA A 260 1.40 -2.70 8.31
N THR A 261 0.30 -3.10 7.67
CA THR A 261 0.10 -4.48 7.19
C THR A 261 -0.28 -4.46 5.70
N PRO A 262 0.71 -4.44 4.79
CA PRO A 262 0.45 -4.63 3.38
C PRO A 262 0.13 -6.10 3.09
N ILE A 263 -1.04 -6.35 2.51
CA ILE A 263 -1.58 -7.67 2.20
C ILE A 263 -1.76 -7.75 0.68
N SER A 264 -0.99 -8.62 0.03
CA SER A 264 -0.96 -8.77 -1.43
C SER A 264 -1.54 -10.12 -1.89
N PHE A 265 -2.67 -10.06 -2.59
CA PHE A 265 -3.35 -11.20 -3.18
C PHE A 265 -3.65 -10.95 -4.68
N GLY A 266 -3.40 -11.97 -5.51
CA GLY A 266 -3.67 -11.90 -6.95
C GLY A 266 -2.75 -10.95 -7.72
N GLY A 267 -3.15 -10.57 -8.95
CA GLY A 267 -2.35 -9.74 -9.85
C GLY A 267 -1.33 -10.52 -10.70
N ALA A 268 -0.87 -9.92 -11.81
CA ALA A 268 0.14 -10.52 -12.67
C ALA A 268 1.56 -10.18 -12.20
N SER A 269 1.78 -8.90 -11.87
CA SER A 269 3.08 -8.41 -11.43
C SER A 269 2.89 -7.40 -10.30
N ILE A 270 3.58 -7.59 -9.19
CA ILE A 270 3.46 -6.75 -8.00
C ILE A 270 4.85 -6.19 -7.64
N VAL A 271 4.98 -4.88 -7.45
CA VAL A 271 6.17 -4.27 -6.85
C VAL A 271 5.72 -3.32 -5.76
N VAL A 272 5.87 -3.74 -4.52
CA VAL A 272 5.57 -2.90 -3.35
C VAL A 272 6.85 -2.21 -2.90
N ASP A 273 6.82 -0.89 -2.77
CA ASP A 273 7.91 -0.10 -2.18
C ASP A 273 7.38 0.67 -0.96
N GLU A 274 7.61 0.14 0.23
CA GLU A 274 7.15 0.74 1.48
C GLU A 274 8.33 1.04 2.41
N THR A 275 8.43 2.29 2.85
CA THR A 275 9.47 2.75 3.77
C THR A 275 8.87 3.51 4.94
N ALA A 276 9.21 3.10 6.16
CA ALA A 276 8.93 3.85 7.38
C ALA A 276 10.21 4.47 7.96
N THR A 277 10.18 5.76 8.28
CA THR A 277 11.30 6.49 8.89
C THR A 277 10.92 6.94 10.30
N LEU A 278 11.67 6.45 11.28
CA LEU A 278 11.53 6.76 12.71
C LEU A 278 12.41 7.98 13.03
N LEU A 279 11.80 9.16 13.01
CA LEU A 279 12.47 10.47 13.10
C LEU A 279 12.50 11.06 14.52
N GLY A 280 11.82 10.45 15.48
CA GLY A 280 11.78 10.94 16.86
C GLY A 280 12.18 9.89 17.88
N ARG A 281 12.68 10.35 19.03
CA ARG A 281 13.12 9.45 20.11
C ARG A 281 11.98 8.51 20.51
N GLY A 282 12.29 7.22 20.70
CA GLY A 282 11.30 6.25 21.15
C GLY A 282 10.17 5.96 20.13
N ALA A 283 10.26 6.46 18.90
CA ALA A 283 9.34 6.10 17.84
C ALA A 283 9.45 4.61 17.51
N SER A 284 8.32 3.98 17.17
CA SER A 284 8.28 2.56 16.82
C SER A 284 7.47 2.27 15.57
N ALA A 285 7.93 1.32 14.76
CA ALA A 285 7.19 0.81 13.60
C ALA A 285 7.17 -0.72 13.58
N LYS A 286 6.00 -1.28 13.29
CA LYS A 286 5.83 -2.68 12.91
C LYS A 286 5.28 -2.73 11.50
N ILE A 287 6.03 -3.33 10.57
CA ILE A 287 5.54 -3.59 9.20
C ILE A 287 5.40 -5.10 9.03
N GLN A 288 4.19 -5.56 8.69
CA GLN A 288 3.86 -6.97 8.56
C GLN A 288 3.33 -7.28 7.16
N GLY A 289 4.24 -7.66 6.26
CA GLY A 289 3.91 -8.06 4.90
C GLY A 289 3.25 -9.44 4.84
N VAL A 290 2.18 -9.54 4.06
CA VAL A 290 1.44 -10.79 3.82
C VAL A 290 1.24 -10.99 2.33
N GLY A 291 1.51 -12.21 1.85
CA GLY A 291 1.34 -12.55 0.44
C GLY A 291 0.76 -13.93 0.22
N LEU A 292 -0.16 -14.05 -0.75
CA LEU A 292 -0.57 -15.34 -1.33
C LEU A 292 -0.47 -15.23 -2.85
N LEU A 293 0.59 -15.81 -3.41
CA LEU A 293 0.91 -15.76 -4.83
C LEU A 293 0.60 -17.11 -5.48
N ARG A 294 -0.02 -17.10 -6.67
CA ARG A 294 -0.46 -18.30 -7.39
C ARG A 294 -0.37 -18.11 -8.91
N GLY A 295 -0.62 -19.17 -9.67
CA GLY A 295 -0.52 -19.13 -11.14
C GLY A 295 0.88 -18.74 -11.60
N GLU A 296 0.97 -17.65 -12.37
CA GLU A 296 2.23 -17.08 -12.88
C GLU A 296 2.56 -15.72 -12.27
N THR A 297 1.93 -15.34 -11.15
CA THR A 297 2.20 -14.07 -10.48
C THR A 297 3.68 -13.93 -10.13
N TRP A 298 4.25 -12.78 -10.47
CA TRP A 298 5.57 -12.36 -10.01
C TRP A 298 5.42 -11.20 -9.03
N ALA A 299 6.01 -11.30 -7.84
CA ALA A 299 5.97 -10.23 -6.84
C ALA A 299 7.38 -9.87 -6.37
N GLU A 300 7.63 -8.57 -6.21
CA GLU A 300 8.76 -8.04 -5.48
C GLU A 300 8.26 -7.11 -4.36
N THR A 301 8.52 -7.48 -3.11
CA THR A 301 8.09 -6.70 -1.94
C THR A 301 9.31 -6.10 -1.26
N ARG A 302 9.42 -4.77 -1.32
CA ARG A 302 10.49 -3.97 -0.73
C ARG A 302 9.97 -3.28 0.52
N LEU A 303 10.39 -3.74 1.69
CA LEU A 303 10.03 -3.15 2.97
C LEU A 303 11.29 -2.59 3.65
N THR A 304 11.25 -1.33 4.05
CA THR A 304 12.38 -0.67 4.72
C THR A 304 11.92 0.04 5.99
N ILE A 305 12.65 -0.15 7.08
CA ILE A 305 12.52 0.68 8.28
C ILE A 305 13.84 1.40 8.54
N ILE A 306 13.79 2.73 8.56
CA ILE A 306 14.93 3.61 8.82
C ILE A 306 14.79 4.18 10.23
N HIS A 307 15.76 3.88 11.08
CA HIS A 307 15.95 4.47 12.38
C HIS A 307 16.82 5.72 12.24
N ASP A 308 16.28 6.89 12.55
CA ASP A 308 16.95 8.18 12.47
C ASP A 308 16.74 9.02 13.74
N ALA A 309 16.58 8.33 14.88
CA ALA A 309 16.49 8.93 16.20
C ALA A 309 16.82 7.90 17.29
N PRO A 310 17.21 8.34 18.51
CA PRO A 310 17.55 7.46 19.61
C PRO A 310 16.38 6.58 20.10
N ASP A 311 16.71 5.44 20.68
CA ASP A 311 15.78 4.52 21.38
C ASP A 311 14.59 4.06 20.53
N THR A 312 14.74 4.07 19.21
CA THR A 312 13.71 3.66 18.26
C THR A 312 13.58 2.15 18.16
N ARG A 313 12.37 1.64 17.92
CA ARG A 313 12.09 0.19 17.90
C ARG A 313 11.42 -0.25 16.61
N SER A 314 11.79 -1.41 16.07
CA SER A 314 11.17 -1.92 14.87
C SER A 314 10.94 -3.43 14.85
N GLU A 315 9.85 -3.82 14.19
CA GLU A 315 9.58 -5.19 13.77
C GLU A 315 9.24 -5.18 12.27
N LEU A 316 9.98 -5.95 11.48
CA LEU A 316 9.73 -6.12 10.06
C LEU A 316 9.45 -7.60 9.78
N LEU A 317 8.17 -7.94 9.67
CA LEU A 317 7.71 -9.30 9.51
C LEU A 317 7.22 -9.51 8.08
N SER A 318 7.52 -10.66 7.49
CA SER A 318 6.98 -11.07 6.19
C SER A 318 6.53 -12.52 6.24
N ARG A 319 5.31 -12.78 5.75
CA ARG A 319 4.74 -14.11 5.60
C ARG A 319 4.16 -14.27 4.20
N VAL A 320 4.74 -15.14 3.39
CA VAL A 320 4.31 -15.35 2.01
C VAL A 320 4.04 -16.82 1.75
N VAL A 321 2.96 -17.11 1.02
CA VAL A 321 2.67 -18.43 0.47
C VAL A 321 2.76 -18.33 -1.04
N VAL A 322 3.52 -19.24 -1.66
CA VAL A 322 3.75 -19.26 -3.11
C VAL A 322 3.31 -20.62 -3.68
N LYS A 323 2.39 -20.59 -4.63
CA LYS A 323 1.79 -21.76 -5.28
C LYS A 323 2.00 -21.73 -6.80
N ASP A 324 1.86 -22.89 -7.44
CA ASP A 324 1.95 -23.08 -8.88
C ASP A 324 3.34 -22.69 -9.43
N ARG A 325 3.40 -21.75 -10.37
CA ARG A 325 4.63 -21.24 -11.00
C ARG A 325 4.96 -19.82 -10.54
N ALA A 326 4.29 -19.34 -9.49
CA ALA A 326 4.45 -18.01 -8.97
C ALA A 326 5.85 -17.81 -8.38
N ARG A 327 6.29 -16.55 -8.37
CA ARG A 327 7.62 -16.15 -7.94
C ARG A 327 7.53 -14.98 -6.98
N ASP A 328 8.11 -15.18 -5.81
CA ASP A 328 8.26 -14.16 -4.78
C ASP A 328 9.71 -13.66 -4.74
N ARG A 329 9.88 -12.36 -4.55
CA ARG A 329 11.15 -11.75 -4.17
C ARG A 329 10.90 -10.77 -3.04
N PHE A 330 11.40 -11.11 -1.87
CA PHE A 330 11.33 -10.25 -0.70
C PHE A 330 12.65 -9.51 -0.49
N ILE A 331 12.58 -8.19 -0.33
CA ILE A 331 13.72 -7.32 0.00
C ILE A 331 13.38 -6.56 1.28
N GLY A 332 13.93 -7.00 2.40
CA GLY A 332 13.73 -6.37 3.71
C GLY A 332 14.96 -5.58 4.12
N ARG A 333 14.79 -4.35 4.63
CA ARG A 333 15.90 -3.53 5.11
C ARG A 333 15.63 -2.91 6.49
N LEU A 334 16.56 -3.08 7.42
CA LEU A 334 16.66 -2.26 8.62
C LEU A 334 17.89 -1.36 8.49
N VAL A 335 17.69 -0.06 8.66
CA VAL A 335 18.74 0.96 8.49
C VAL A 335 18.83 1.77 9.76
N ALA A 336 20.01 1.84 10.39
CA ALA A 336 20.31 2.75 11.50
C ALA A 336 21.21 3.88 11.01
N LYS A 337 20.72 5.12 11.14
CA LYS A 337 21.51 6.33 10.91
C LYS A 337 22.41 6.63 12.10
N LYS A 338 23.38 7.53 11.91
CA LYS A 338 24.30 7.99 12.98
C LYS A 338 23.60 8.52 14.24
N THR A 339 22.35 8.96 14.10
CA THR A 339 21.49 9.49 15.17
C THR A 339 20.78 8.39 15.98
N ALA A 340 20.77 7.14 15.50
CA ALA A 340 19.92 6.05 15.98
C ALA A 340 20.48 5.31 17.20
N ARG A 341 21.01 6.06 18.17
CA ARG A 341 21.61 5.49 19.38
C ARG A 341 20.59 4.66 20.18
N GLY A 342 20.94 3.44 20.55
CA GLY A 342 20.08 2.53 21.31
C GLY A 342 18.92 1.94 20.50
N ALA A 343 18.96 2.04 19.17
CA ALA A 343 17.90 1.49 18.32
C ALA A 343 17.89 -0.05 18.36
N THR A 344 16.69 -0.63 18.41
CA THR A 344 16.49 -2.07 18.37
C THR A 344 15.57 -2.45 17.23
N GLY A 345 15.86 -3.53 16.52
CA GLY A 345 15.08 -3.94 15.37
C GLY A 345 15.14 -5.45 15.16
N HIS A 346 14.03 -6.03 14.76
CA HIS A 346 13.95 -7.44 14.42
C HIS A 346 13.27 -7.62 13.06
N MET A 347 13.87 -8.46 12.20
CA MET A 347 13.31 -8.83 10.90
C MET A 347 13.06 -10.33 10.85
N ALA A 348 11.85 -10.77 10.48
CA ALA A 348 11.54 -12.18 10.29
C ALA A 348 10.83 -12.39 8.96
N CYS A 349 11.40 -13.25 8.11
CA CYS A 349 10.87 -13.55 6.78
C CYS A 349 10.53 -15.03 6.69
N ASN A 350 9.26 -15.37 6.48
CA ASN A 350 8.83 -16.75 6.38
C ASN A 350 8.09 -16.95 5.05
N THR A 351 8.56 -17.91 4.25
CA THR A 351 7.92 -18.25 2.98
C THR A 351 7.59 -19.74 2.92
N LEU A 352 6.35 -20.04 2.51
CA LEU A 352 5.83 -21.38 2.31
C LEU A 352 5.65 -21.66 0.82
N LEU A 353 6.36 -22.65 0.28
CA LEU A 353 6.24 -23.12 -1.09
C LEU A 353 5.27 -24.30 -1.17
N LEU A 354 4.22 -24.16 -1.96
CA LEU A 354 3.16 -25.17 -2.13
C LEU A 354 3.33 -26.04 -3.38
N SER A 355 4.25 -25.69 -4.28
CA SER A 355 4.44 -26.39 -5.56
C SER A 355 5.92 -26.51 -5.89
N SER A 356 6.27 -27.49 -6.73
CA SER A 356 7.67 -27.71 -7.14
C SER A 356 8.25 -26.60 -8.00
N GLU A 357 7.39 -25.88 -8.74
CA GLU A 357 7.79 -24.75 -9.61
C GLU A 357 7.75 -23.39 -8.89
N ALA A 358 7.15 -23.32 -7.70
CA ALA A 358 7.09 -22.11 -6.90
C ALA A 358 8.49 -21.69 -6.44
N LYS A 359 8.81 -20.40 -6.56
CA LYS A 359 10.12 -19.85 -6.19
C LYS A 359 9.96 -18.68 -5.24
N SER A 360 10.86 -18.58 -4.27
CA SER A 360 11.02 -17.40 -3.43
C SER A 360 12.49 -17.06 -3.30
N GLU A 361 12.80 -15.77 -3.39
CA GLU A 361 14.11 -15.18 -3.11
C GLU A 361 13.94 -14.20 -1.95
N THR A 362 14.75 -14.33 -0.89
CA THR A 362 14.67 -13.47 0.29
C THR A 362 16.02 -12.79 0.51
N LEU A 363 16.02 -11.46 0.44
CA LEU A 363 17.21 -10.60 0.48
C LEU A 363 17.11 -9.63 1.67
N PRO A 364 17.36 -10.11 2.91
CA PRO A 364 17.40 -9.24 4.08
C PRO A 364 18.70 -8.43 4.10
N ALA A 365 18.63 -7.17 4.48
CA ALA A 365 19.80 -6.34 4.70
C ALA A 365 19.68 -5.55 6.02
N LEU A 366 20.72 -5.63 6.82
CA LEU A 366 20.90 -4.80 8.01
C LEU A 366 22.04 -3.82 7.72
N HIS A 367 21.75 -2.53 7.84
CA HIS A 367 22.75 -1.47 7.65
C HIS A 367 22.78 -0.59 8.89
N SER A 368 23.97 -0.37 9.46
CA SER A 368 24.15 0.57 10.56
C SER A 368 25.30 1.53 10.29
N GLU A 369 25.06 2.80 10.56
CA GLU A 369 26.05 3.88 10.53
C GLU A 369 26.61 4.19 11.94
N ILE A 370 26.20 3.43 12.97
CA ILE A 370 26.59 3.58 14.39
C ILE A 370 26.66 2.21 15.10
N ASP A 371 27.53 2.08 16.11
CA ASP A 371 27.74 0.80 16.82
C ASP A 371 26.67 0.49 17.89
N ASP A 372 26.06 1.51 18.48
CA ASP A 372 25.09 1.40 19.58
C ASP A 372 23.69 1.06 19.06
N VAL A 373 23.55 -0.10 18.42
CA VAL A 373 22.27 -0.65 17.90
C VAL A 373 22.22 -2.17 18.04
N SER A 374 21.01 -2.72 18.12
CA SER A 374 20.78 -4.17 18.14
C SER A 374 19.77 -4.55 17.07
N PHE A 375 20.26 -5.03 15.93
CA PHE A 375 19.43 -5.57 14.85
C PHE A 375 19.61 -7.08 14.72
N GLY A 376 18.49 -7.81 14.69
CA GLY A 376 18.46 -9.24 14.39
C GLY A 376 17.64 -9.52 13.13
N HIS A 377 18.00 -10.57 12.40
CA HIS A 377 17.15 -11.08 11.34
C HIS A 377 17.08 -12.60 11.35
N GLU A 378 15.94 -13.14 10.94
CA GLU A 378 15.71 -14.54 10.67
C GLU A 378 14.96 -14.71 9.35
N ALA A 379 15.26 -15.77 8.61
CA ALA A 379 14.57 -16.09 7.38
C ALA A 379 14.38 -17.61 7.27
N SER A 380 13.18 -18.03 6.90
CA SER A 380 12.86 -19.42 6.62
C SER A 380 12.11 -19.53 5.29
N VAL A 381 12.54 -20.47 4.45
CA VAL A 381 11.83 -20.86 3.23
C VAL A 381 11.62 -22.36 3.32
N GLY A 382 10.37 -22.79 3.30
CA GLY A 382 10.03 -24.19 3.55
C GLY A 382 8.83 -24.64 2.71
N ARG A 383 8.66 -25.96 2.65
CA ARG A 383 7.43 -26.58 2.15
C ARG A 383 6.51 -26.90 3.32
N LEU A 384 5.25 -27.20 3.01
CA LEU A 384 4.34 -27.77 4.00
C LEU A 384 4.95 -29.05 4.62
N SER A 385 4.78 -29.20 5.93
CA SER A 385 5.22 -30.39 6.64
C SER A 385 4.37 -31.59 6.20
N ALA A 386 5.01 -32.55 5.55
CA ALA A 386 4.36 -33.80 5.12
C ALA A 386 3.79 -34.58 6.32
N GLU A 387 4.46 -34.50 7.48
CA GLU A 387 3.99 -35.11 8.73
C GLU A 387 2.69 -34.44 9.22
N LYS A 388 2.64 -33.10 9.26
CA LYS A 388 1.43 -32.38 9.68
C LYS A 388 0.27 -32.61 8.69
N LEU A 389 0.57 -32.68 7.40
CA LEU A 389 -0.43 -32.99 6.37
C LEU A 389 -0.97 -34.42 6.55
N TYR A 390 -0.08 -35.39 6.73
CA TYR A 390 -0.45 -36.79 6.99
C TYR A 390 -1.29 -36.92 8.26
N TYR A 391 -0.90 -36.23 9.34
CA TYR A 391 -1.65 -36.23 10.60
C TYR A 391 -3.08 -35.72 10.42
N LEU A 392 -3.27 -34.58 9.75
CA LEU A 392 -4.61 -34.03 9.48
C LEU A 392 -5.44 -34.98 8.60
N ARG A 393 -4.84 -35.57 7.56
CA ARG A 393 -5.50 -36.57 6.73
C ARG A 393 -5.92 -37.81 7.50
N ALA A 394 -5.08 -38.27 8.43
CA ALA A 394 -5.40 -39.39 9.32
C ALA A 394 -6.57 -39.07 10.28
N MET A 395 -6.83 -37.80 10.57
CA MET A 395 -8.02 -37.35 11.33
C MET A 395 -9.28 -37.22 10.46
N GLY A 396 -9.20 -37.51 9.16
CA GLY A 396 -10.34 -37.50 8.24
C GLY A 396 -10.50 -36.21 7.41
N PHE A 397 -9.54 -35.28 7.47
CA PHE A 397 -9.54 -34.11 6.59
C PHE A 397 -9.10 -34.48 5.17
N GLU A 398 -9.79 -33.96 4.16
CA GLU A 398 -9.34 -34.04 2.78
C GLU A 398 -8.02 -33.25 2.59
N GLU A 399 -7.24 -33.58 1.57
CA GLU A 399 -5.90 -33.00 1.38
C GLU A 399 -5.92 -31.47 1.23
N ASP A 400 -6.90 -30.94 0.48
CA ASP A 400 -7.08 -29.50 0.29
C ASP A 400 -7.52 -28.80 1.59
N GLU A 401 -8.36 -29.46 2.38
CA GLU A 401 -8.83 -28.93 3.66
C GLU A 401 -7.70 -28.90 4.69
N ALA A 402 -6.94 -29.99 4.79
CA ALA A 402 -5.76 -30.08 5.64
C ALA A 402 -4.70 -29.01 5.25
N THR A 403 -4.49 -28.83 3.95
CA THR A 403 -3.59 -27.79 3.42
C THR A 403 -4.07 -26.39 3.80
N SER A 404 -5.36 -26.12 3.64
CA SER A 404 -5.97 -24.85 4.06
C SER A 404 -5.77 -24.57 5.54
N LEU A 405 -6.00 -25.55 6.41
CA LEU A 405 -5.80 -25.41 7.87
C LEU A 405 -4.34 -25.07 8.22
N LEU A 406 -3.37 -25.73 7.59
CA LEU A 406 -1.95 -25.46 7.83
C LEU A 406 -1.56 -24.04 7.40
N ILE A 407 -2.10 -23.57 6.28
CA ILE A 407 -1.83 -22.22 5.77
C ILE A 407 -2.53 -21.16 6.62
N GLN A 408 -3.75 -21.41 7.09
CA GLN A 408 -4.41 -20.52 8.04
C GLN A 408 -3.61 -20.40 9.34
N GLY A 409 -3.11 -21.52 9.88
CA GLY A 409 -2.22 -21.51 11.05
C GLY A 409 -0.91 -20.75 10.80
N PHE A 410 -0.39 -20.79 9.57
CA PHE A 410 0.79 -20.00 9.18
C PHE A 410 0.51 -18.48 9.21
N PHE A 411 -0.67 -18.04 8.80
CA PHE A 411 -1.08 -16.63 8.81
C PHE A 411 -1.71 -16.15 10.12
N GLU A 412 -2.06 -17.04 11.05
CA GLU A 412 -2.75 -16.70 12.31
C GLU A 412 -2.10 -15.55 13.10
N PRO A 413 -0.75 -15.46 13.23
CA PRO A 413 -0.12 -14.33 13.92
C PRO A 413 -0.35 -12.96 13.24
N VAL A 414 -0.75 -12.95 11.98
CA VAL A 414 -1.22 -11.74 11.27
C VAL A 414 -2.69 -11.51 11.59
N PHE A 415 -3.53 -12.52 11.40
CA PHE A 415 -4.99 -12.38 11.50
C PHE A 415 -5.43 -11.92 12.89
N ALA A 416 -4.74 -12.34 13.95
CA ALA A 416 -5.01 -11.90 15.31
C ALA A 416 -4.83 -10.38 15.53
N GLY A 417 -4.08 -9.69 14.65
CA GLY A 417 -3.85 -8.25 14.71
C GLY A 417 -4.69 -7.42 13.75
N LEU A 418 -5.53 -8.05 12.91
CA LEU A 418 -6.43 -7.34 11.98
C LEU A 418 -7.74 -6.95 12.70
N PRO A 419 -8.41 -5.86 12.27
CA PRO A 419 -9.81 -5.62 12.64
C PRO A 419 -10.66 -6.85 12.31
N PHE A 420 -11.65 -7.16 13.16
CA PHE A 420 -12.42 -8.40 13.07
C PHE A 420 -13.02 -8.64 11.67
N ASP A 421 -13.68 -7.63 11.10
CA ASP A 421 -14.32 -7.74 9.78
C ASP A 421 -13.29 -8.01 8.67
N LEU A 422 -12.12 -7.35 8.76
CA LEU A 422 -11.03 -7.56 7.83
C LEU A 422 -10.41 -8.97 7.98
N ALA A 423 -10.26 -9.45 9.22
CA ALA A 423 -9.74 -10.79 9.49
C ALA A 423 -10.63 -11.87 8.87
N VAL A 424 -11.95 -11.72 8.97
CA VAL A 424 -12.93 -12.64 8.38
C VAL A 424 -12.80 -12.67 6.87
N GLU A 425 -12.74 -11.51 6.21
CA GLU A 425 -12.64 -11.43 4.75
C GLU A 425 -11.29 -11.97 4.25
N VAL A 426 -10.19 -11.63 4.91
CA VAL A 426 -8.86 -12.13 4.52
C VAL A 426 -8.77 -13.65 4.66
N ARG A 427 -9.33 -14.24 5.73
CA ARG A 427 -9.39 -15.71 5.90
C ARG A 427 -10.16 -16.36 4.76
N LYS A 428 -11.30 -15.78 4.39
CA LYS A 428 -12.13 -16.27 3.27
C LYS A 428 -11.39 -16.18 1.93
N ILE A 429 -10.65 -15.10 1.68
CA ILE A 429 -9.82 -14.96 0.48
C ILE A 429 -8.76 -16.07 0.43
N VAL A 430 -8.07 -16.33 1.54
CA VAL A 430 -7.06 -17.40 1.63
C VAL A 430 -7.69 -18.77 1.37
N GLU A 431 -8.84 -19.07 2.01
CA GLU A 431 -9.54 -20.34 1.82
C GLU A 431 -9.96 -20.56 0.35
N LEU A 432 -10.59 -19.57 -0.27
CA LEU A 432 -11.02 -19.64 -1.67
C LEU A 432 -9.83 -19.80 -2.62
N ALA A 433 -8.74 -19.07 -2.36
CA ALA A 433 -7.58 -19.08 -3.22
C ALA A 433 -6.86 -20.44 -3.25
N LEU A 434 -6.97 -21.21 -2.17
CA LEU A 434 -6.34 -22.53 -2.04
C LEU A 434 -7.15 -23.65 -2.69
N ARG A 435 -8.49 -23.55 -2.65
CA ARG A 435 -9.44 -24.53 -3.25
C ARG A 435 -9.48 -24.49 -4.78
N GLY A 436 -8.77 -23.57 -5.44
CA GLY A 436 -8.65 -23.54 -6.90
C GLY A 436 -9.89 -23.01 -7.64
N HIS A 437 -10.72 -22.20 -6.99
CA HIS A 437 -11.85 -21.50 -7.60
C HIS A 437 -11.55 -20.04 -7.95
#